data_AF-A0A973DJH1-F1
#
_entry.id   AF-A0A973DJH1-F1
#
_cell.length_a   1.000
_cell.length_b   1.000
_cell.length_c   1.000
_cell.angle_alpha   90.00
_cell.angle_beta   90.00
_cell.angle_gamma   90.00
#
_symmetry.space_group_name_H-M   'P 1'
#
loop_
_entity.id
_entity.type
_entity.pdbx_description
1 polymer ?
#
loop_
_entity_poly.entity_id
_entity_poly.type
_entity_poly.pdbx_seq_one_letter_code
_entity_poly.pdbx_strand_id
1 'polypeptide(L)'
;TWLDKLGAAGMIKLAANQTVARMLERDDFKKRYANNQPIAIHEFLYPLLQGYDSVAMETDVELGGTDQKFNLLMGRELQKAHGQKPQCVIMMPLLEGLDGVKKMSKSANNYIGINDAPSEMFGKIMSISDVLMWRYFELLSFRPLAEIEGFKTDIENGANPRDIKITLAKEIIARFHNEEDAEKAHQEFISRFQKGAMPDEMPELTLESDNGLAIANLLKNAGLVTSTSEAMRMIKQGAVKIDGEKCNDNKLIVEVGFTGVFQVGKRRFARVTVG
;
A
#
# COMPACT_ATOMS: atom_id res chain seq x y z
N THR A 1 -26.41 -26.36 -7.53
CA THR A 1 -25.23 -26.40 -8.43
C THR A 1 -24.81 -27.85 -8.68
N TRP A 2 -23.69 -28.16 -9.36
CA TRP A 2 -23.24 -29.56 -9.55
C TRP A 2 -22.85 -30.25 -8.24
N LEU A 3 -22.38 -29.50 -7.22
CA LEU A 3 -22.08 -30.06 -5.91
C LEU A 3 -23.32 -30.57 -5.18
N ASP A 4 -24.47 -29.88 -5.30
CA ASP A 4 -25.73 -30.38 -4.74
C ASP A 4 -26.17 -31.70 -5.40
N LYS A 5 -25.87 -31.86 -6.69
CA LYS A 5 -26.24 -33.05 -7.48
C LYS A 5 -25.38 -34.28 -7.14
N LEU A 6 -24.20 -34.12 -6.53
CA LEU A 6 -23.39 -35.26 -6.07
C LEU A 6 -24.16 -36.11 -5.04
N GLY A 7 -24.90 -35.46 -4.15
CA GLY A 7 -25.56 -36.11 -3.01
C GLY A 7 -24.58 -36.88 -2.11
N ALA A 8 -25.11 -37.64 -1.16
CA ALA A 8 -24.27 -38.42 -0.23
C ALA A 8 -23.44 -39.50 -0.95
N ALA A 9 -24.03 -40.19 -1.93
CA ALA A 9 -23.33 -41.25 -2.67
C ALA A 9 -22.16 -40.70 -3.51
N GLY A 10 -22.33 -39.55 -4.16
CA GLY A 10 -21.27 -38.89 -4.90
C GLY A 10 -20.15 -38.41 -3.98
N MET A 11 -20.49 -37.84 -2.81
CA MET A 11 -19.50 -37.44 -1.81
C MET A 11 -18.66 -38.61 -1.29
N ILE A 12 -19.27 -39.76 -1.05
CA ILE A 12 -18.55 -40.98 -0.63
C ILE A 12 -17.60 -41.45 -1.73
N LYS A 13 -18.06 -41.48 -2.99
CA LYS A 13 -17.20 -41.84 -4.13
C LYS A 13 -16.02 -40.88 -4.27
N LEU A 14 -16.26 -39.58 -4.10
CA LEU A 14 -15.23 -38.56 -4.15
C LEU A 14 -14.18 -38.78 -3.05
N ALA A 15 -14.61 -38.98 -1.81
CA ALA A 15 -13.75 -39.26 -0.67
C ALA A 15 -12.92 -40.55 -0.82
N ALA A 16 -13.47 -41.56 -1.50
CA ALA A 16 -12.77 -42.81 -1.77
C ALA A 16 -11.56 -42.68 -2.71
N ASN A 17 -11.41 -41.57 -3.44
CA ASN A 17 -10.26 -41.33 -4.32
C ASN A 17 -8.98 -40.95 -3.58
N GLN A 18 -9.05 -40.64 -2.29
CA GLN A 18 -7.91 -40.12 -1.52
C GLN A 18 -7.79 -40.80 -0.16
N THR A 19 -6.58 -40.79 0.38
CA THR A 19 -6.30 -41.35 1.70
C THR A 19 -6.17 -40.25 2.76
N VAL A 20 -6.46 -40.61 4.01
CA VAL A 20 -6.21 -39.72 5.15
C VAL A 20 -4.74 -39.30 5.20
N ALA A 21 -3.81 -40.24 4.93
CA ALA A 21 -2.38 -39.95 4.87
C ALA A 21 -2.06 -38.84 3.86
N ARG A 22 -2.64 -38.91 2.66
CA ARG A 22 -2.44 -37.89 1.61
C ARG A 22 -3.02 -36.53 2.02
N MET A 23 -4.16 -36.51 2.70
CA MET A 23 -4.71 -35.26 3.23
C MET A 23 -3.79 -34.63 4.28
N LEU A 24 -3.20 -35.45 5.16
CA LEU A 24 -2.27 -34.97 6.21
C LEU A 24 -0.92 -34.46 5.67
N GLU A 25 -0.59 -34.69 4.40
CA GLU A 25 0.59 -34.08 3.77
C GLU A 25 0.43 -32.57 3.51
N ARG A 26 -0.80 -32.07 3.49
CA ARG A 26 -1.07 -30.62 3.38
C ARG A 26 -0.45 -29.90 4.57
N ASP A 27 0.36 -28.88 4.30
CA ASP A 27 1.14 -28.17 5.33
C ASP A 27 0.30 -27.69 6.54
N ASP A 28 -0.92 -27.20 6.31
CA ASP A 28 -1.83 -26.77 7.38
C ASP A 28 -2.23 -27.94 8.30
N PHE A 29 -2.74 -29.04 7.72
CA PHE A 29 -3.13 -30.23 8.47
C PHE A 29 -1.93 -30.90 9.13
N LYS A 30 -0.78 -30.95 8.45
CA LYS A 30 0.47 -31.46 9.01
C LYS A 30 0.87 -30.71 10.28
N LYS A 31 0.86 -29.36 10.23
CA LYS A 31 1.20 -28.51 11.38
C LYS A 31 0.18 -28.65 12.51
N ARG A 32 -1.11 -28.59 12.20
CA ARG A 32 -2.18 -28.73 13.20
C ARG A 32 -2.14 -30.08 13.89
N TYR A 33 -2.00 -31.16 13.13
CA TYR A 33 -1.91 -32.52 13.66
C TYR A 33 -0.67 -32.69 14.56
N ALA A 34 0.50 -32.22 14.12
CA ALA A 34 1.73 -32.26 14.93
C ALA A 34 1.62 -31.45 16.23
N ASN A 35 0.86 -30.36 16.22
CA ASN A 35 0.63 -29.50 17.39
C ASN A 35 -0.60 -29.90 18.23
N ASN A 36 -1.21 -31.07 17.99
CA ASN A 36 -2.45 -31.51 18.63
C ASN A 36 -3.61 -30.49 18.54
N GLN A 37 -3.64 -29.69 17.47
CA GLN A 37 -4.73 -28.79 17.20
C GLN A 37 -5.86 -29.57 16.50
N PRO A 38 -7.12 -29.44 16.95
CA PRO A 38 -8.24 -30.17 16.34
C PRO A 38 -8.34 -29.90 14.84
N ILE A 39 -8.64 -30.93 14.05
CA ILE A 39 -8.97 -30.84 12.62
C ILE A 39 -10.34 -31.49 12.43
N ALA A 40 -11.33 -30.73 11.99
CA ALA A 40 -12.67 -31.26 11.80
C ALA A 40 -12.77 -32.08 10.50
N ILE A 41 -13.58 -33.14 10.50
CA ILE A 41 -13.71 -34.06 9.35
C ILE A 41 -14.14 -33.33 8.08
N HIS A 42 -15.04 -32.35 8.20
CA HIS A 42 -15.52 -31.60 7.04
C HIS A 42 -14.41 -30.76 6.37
N GLU A 43 -13.32 -30.43 7.07
CA GLU A 43 -12.18 -29.71 6.48
C GLU A 43 -11.45 -30.59 5.45
N PHE A 44 -11.50 -31.92 5.58
CA PHE A 44 -10.97 -32.86 4.58
C PHE A 44 -11.85 -32.94 3.32
N LEU A 45 -13.10 -32.52 3.40
CA LEU A 45 -14.01 -32.52 2.24
C LEU A 45 -13.74 -31.34 1.31
N TYR A 46 -13.25 -30.21 1.84
CA TYR A 46 -13.06 -29.00 1.04
C TYR A 46 -12.12 -29.21 -0.18
N PRO A 47 -10.92 -29.81 -0.06
CA PRO A 47 -10.06 -30.04 -1.22
C PRO A 47 -10.70 -30.94 -2.28
N LEU A 48 -11.51 -31.90 -1.86
CA LEU A 48 -12.23 -32.80 -2.75
C LEU A 48 -13.31 -32.04 -3.53
N LEU A 49 -14.10 -31.22 -2.83
CA LEU A 49 -15.15 -30.39 -3.43
C LEU A 49 -14.56 -29.43 -4.46
N GLN A 50 -13.51 -28.68 -4.09
CA GLN A 50 -12.82 -27.78 -5.02
C GLN A 50 -12.24 -28.54 -6.21
N GLY A 51 -11.59 -29.69 -5.98
CA GLY A 51 -11.05 -30.47 -7.09
C GLY A 51 -12.13 -31.08 -7.99
N TYR A 52 -13.33 -31.34 -7.47
CA TYR A 52 -14.47 -31.76 -8.29
C TYR A 52 -15.01 -30.64 -9.18
N ASP A 53 -14.83 -29.37 -8.80
CA ASP A 53 -15.16 -28.25 -9.69
C ASP A 53 -14.38 -28.35 -11.01
N SER A 54 -13.11 -28.77 -10.98
CA SER A 54 -12.31 -29.01 -12.19
C SER A 54 -12.85 -30.15 -13.06
N VAL A 55 -13.43 -31.19 -12.43
CA VAL A 55 -14.09 -32.29 -13.15
C VAL A 55 -15.38 -31.82 -13.79
N ALA A 56 -16.20 -31.08 -13.03
CA ALA A 56 -17.50 -30.60 -13.48
C ALA A 56 -17.39 -29.55 -14.61
N MET A 57 -16.33 -28.74 -14.60
CA MET A 57 -16.07 -27.71 -15.61
C MET A 57 -15.15 -28.18 -16.75
N GLU A 58 -14.62 -29.41 -16.68
CA GLU A 58 -13.65 -29.94 -17.65
C GLU A 58 -12.44 -29.01 -17.86
N THR A 59 -11.93 -28.47 -16.75
CA THR A 59 -10.93 -27.39 -16.75
C THR A 59 -9.61 -27.82 -17.41
N ASP A 60 -9.15 -27.07 -18.42
CA ASP A 60 -7.81 -27.23 -19.01
C ASP A 60 -6.71 -26.56 -18.17
N VAL A 61 -7.02 -25.41 -17.56
CA VAL A 61 -6.08 -24.60 -16.78
C VAL A 61 -6.75 -24.07 -15.51
N GLU A 62 -6.15 -24.31 -14.35
CA GLU A 62 -6.58 -23.70 -13.08
C GLU A 62 -5.46 -22.82 -12.52
N LEU A 63 -5.82 -21.59 -12.15
CA LEU A 63 -4.92 -20.61 -11.56
C LEU A 63 -5.16 -20.51 -10.05
N GLY A 64 -4.10 -20.34 -9.27
CA GLY A 64 -4.22 -20.07 -7.84
C GLY A 64 -2.97 -19.51 -7.21
N GLY A 65 -3.06 -19.05 -5.97
CA GLY A 65 -1.89 -18.71 -5.18
C GLY A 65 -1.06 -19.95 -4.84
N THR A 66 0.22 -19.77 -4.46
CA THR A 66 1.06 -20.88 -4.01
C THR A 66 0.50 -21.61 -2.78
N ASP A 67 -0.36 -20.97 -1.99
CA ASP A 67 -1.09 -21.59 -0.87
C ASP A 67 -2.22 -22.54 -1.30
N GLN A 68 -2.60 -22.54 -2.58
CA GLN A 68 -3.60 -23.44 -3.16
C GLN A 68 -3.00 -24.69 -3.80
N LYS A 69 -1.66 -24.88 -3.77
CA LYS A 69 -0.97 -25.99 -4.43
C LYS A 69 -1.63 -27.35 -4.21
N PHE A 70 -2.00 -27.67 -2.97
CA PHE A 70 -2.64 -28.95 -2.65
C PHE A 70 -3.99 -29.11 -3.35
N ASN A 71 -4.83 -28.08 -3.31
CA ASN A 71 -6.17 -28.11 -3.90
C ASN A 71 -6.12 -28.16 -5.44
N LEU A 72 -5.21 -27.38 -6.05
CA LEU A 72 -5.00 -27.39 -7.51
C LEU A 72 -4.53 -28.76 -8.02
N LEU A 73 -3.66 -29.43 -7.25
CA LEU A 73 -3.24 -30.79 -7.57
C LEU A 73 -4.35 -31.82 -7.32
N MET A 74 -5.24 -31.57 -6.35
CA MET A 74 -6.41 -32.42 -6.11
C MET A 74 -7.34 -32.43 -7.33
N GLY A 75 -7.64 -31.27 -7.91
CA GLY A 75 -8.45 -31.19 -9.13
C GLY A 75 -7.84 -31.99 -10.28
N ARG A 76 -6.52 -31.87 -10.46
CA ARG A 76 -5.76 -32.63 -11.46
C ARG A 76 -5.85 -34.14 -11.25
N GLU A 77 -5.71 -34.64 -10.02
CA GLU A 77 -5.85 -36.07 -9.71
C GLU A 77 -7.29 -36.57 -9.88
N LEU A 78 -8.29 -35.77 -9.51
CA LEU A 78 -9.70 -36.14 -9.67
C LEU A 78 -10.10 -36.20 -11.14
N GLN A 79 -9.64 -35.28 -11.98
CA GLN A 79 -9.86 -35.34 -13.44
C GLN A 79 -9.30 -36.65 -14.02
N LYS A 80 -8.09 -37.05 -13.60
CA LYS A 80 -7.50 -38.33 -14.00
C LYS A 80 -8.37 -39.52 -13.58
N ALA A 81 -8.89 -39.52 -12.35
CA ALA A 81 -9.78 -40.57 -11.84
C ALA A 81 -11.11 -40.63 -12.61
N HIS A 82 -11.55 -39.52 -13.19
CA HIS A 82 -12.75 -39.43 -14.03
C HIS A 82 -12.46 -39.61 -15.54
N GLY A 83 -11.25 -40.02 -15.91
CA GLY A 83 -10.87 -40.23 -17.30
C GLY A 83 -10.73 -38.95 -18.13
N GLN A 84 -10.71 -37.79 -17.49
CA GLN A 84 -10.49 -36.49 -18.14
C GLN A 84 -8.99 -36.20 -18.28
N LYS A 85 -8.66 -35.31 -19.23
CA LYS A 85 -7.31 -34.76 -19.35
C LYS A 85 -7.01 -33.92 -18.11
N PRO A 86 -5.93 -34.20 -17.37
CA PRO A 86 -5.63 -33.45 -16.14
C PRO A 86 -5.17 -32.02 -16.44
N GLN A 87 -5.75 -31.05 -15.73
CA GLN A 87 -5.50 -29.62 -15.89
C GLN A 87 -4.03 -29.23 -15.72
N CYS A 88 -3.63 -28.16 -16.41
CA CYS A 88 -2.41 -27.43 -16.15
C CYS A 88 -2.62 -26.52 -14.95
N VAL A 89 -1.69 -26.57 -13.98
CA VAL A 89 -1.75 -25.74 -12.78
C VAL A 89 -0.78 -24.57 -12.93
N ILE A 90 -1.29 -23.34 -12.82
CA ILE A 90 -0.49 -22.12 -12.81
C ILE A 90 -0.58 -21.49 -11.42
N MET A 91 0.55 -21.43 -10.72
CA MET A 91 0.63 -20.83 -9.40
C MET A 91 1.27 -19.45 -9.46
N MET A 92 0.62 -18.47 -8.82
CA MET A 92 1.13 -17.12 -8.65
C MET A 92 1.70 -16.93 -7.24
N PRO A 93 2.74 -16.09 -7.07
CA PRO A 93 3.25 -15.74 -5.75
C PRO A 93 2.15 -15.11 -4.89
N LEU A 94 2.28 -15.26 -3.57
CA LEU A 94 1.44 -14.50 -2.64
C LEU A 94 1.98 -13.08 -2.55
N LEU A 95 1.06 -12.10 -2.61
CA LEU A 95 1.38 -10.71 -2.36
C LEU A 95 1.51 -10.48 -0.85
N GLU A 96 2.59 -9.83 -0.44
CA GLU A 96 2.79 -9.39 0.94
C GLU A 96 1.86 -8.21 1.27
N GLY A 97 1.32 -8.20 2.48
CA GLY A 97 0.48 -7.10 2.95
C GLY A 97 1.28 -5.84 3.27
N LEU A 98 0.61 -4.84 3.85
CA LEU A 98 1.21 -3.54 4.18
C LEU A 98 2.45 -3.63 5.08
N ASP A 99 2.57 -4.69 5.89
CA ASP A 99 3.72 -4.95 6.75
C ASP A 99 4.94 -5.53 6.02
N GLY A 100 4.76 -6.02 4.78
CA GLY A 100 5.83 -6.57 3.94
C GLY A 100 6.35 -7.95 4.34
N VAL A 101 5.78 -8.60 5.35
CA VAL A 101 6.23 -9.90 5.85
C VAL A 101 5.16 -10.96 5.69
N LYS A 102 3.95 -10.68 6.18
CA LYS A 102 2.81 -11.59 6.09
C LYS A 102 2.13 -11.44 4.74
N LYS A 103 1.57 -12.55 4.25
CA LYS A 103 0.66 -12.49 3.10
C LYS A 103 -0.48 -11.50 3.37
N MET A 104 -0.91 -10.80 2.33
CA MET A 104 -2.03 -9.88 2.42
C MET A 104 -3.30 -10.64 2.82
N SER A 105 -3.98 -10.16 3.88
CA SER A 105 -5.24 -10.75 4.34
C SER A 105 -6.08 -9.78 5.17
N LYS A 106 -7.40 -9.98 5.13
CA LYS A 106 -8.34 -9.21 5.97
C LYS A 106 -8.11 -9.46 7.46
N SER A 107 -7.82 -10.70 7.84
CA SER A 107 -7.62 -11.09 9.25
C SER A 107 -6.35 -10.51 9.86
N ALA A 108 -5.28 -10.31 9.06
CA ALA A 108 -4.08 -9.62 9.53
C ALA A 108 -4.18 -8.09 9.46
N ASN A 109 -5.31 -7.54 8.99
CA ASN A 109 -5.54 -6.11 8.78
C ASN A 109 -4.41 -5.40 8.01
N ASN A 110 -3.82 -6.10 7.03
CA ASN A 110 -2.67 -5.65 6.25
C ASN A 110 -2.99 -5.58 4.75
N TYR A 111 -4.24 -5.33 4.39
CA TYR A 111 -4.74 -5.44 3.02
C TYR A 111 -5.19 -4.11 2.43
N ILE A 112 -5.20 -4.07 1.10
CA ILE A 112 -5.83 -3.02 0.30
C ILE A 112 -7.06 -3.65 -0.35
N GLY A 113 -8.24 -3.18 0.01
CA GLY A 113 -9.49 -3.65 -0.55
C GLY A 113 -9.70 -3.06 -1.95
N ILE A 114 -10.23 -3.89 -2.85
CA ILE A 114 -10.60 -3.45 -4.21
C ILE A 114 -11.73 -2.42 -4.19
N ASN A 115 -12.57 -2.44 -3.15
CA ASN A 115 -13.69 -1.53 -2.96
C ASN A 115 -13.40 -0.45 -1.90
N ASP A 116 -12.15 -0.29 -1.48
CA ASP A 116 -11.78 0.78 -0.56
C ASP A 116 -12.00 2.14 -1.25
N ALA A 117 -12.19 3.21 -0.48
CA ALA A 117 -12.26 4.54 -1.09
C ALA A 117 -10.93 4.91 -1.77
N PRO A 118 -10.91 5.67 -2.89
CA PRO A 118 -9.67 6.04 -3.59
C PRO A 118 -8.60 6.63 -2.67
N SER A 119 -8.99 7.54 -1.76
CA SER A 119 -8.05 8.15 -0.79
C SER A 119 -7.47 7.14 0.21
N GLU A 120 -8.22 6.09 0.55
CA GLU A 120 -7.77 5.03 1.46
C GLU A 120 -6.80 4.10 0.73
N MET A 121 -7.12 3.67 -0.50
CA MET A 121 -6.20 2.93 -1.36
C MET A 121 -4.89 3.68 -1.54
N PHE A 122 -4.97 4.99 -1.85
CA PHE A 122 -3.81 5.84 -2.02
C PHE A 122 -2.94 5.85 -0.76
N GLY A 123 -3.54 6.12 0.40
CA GLY A 123 -2.83 6.13 1.68
C GLY A 123 -2.17 4.79 2.00
N LYS A 124 -2.87 3.67 1.76
CA LYS A 124 -2.34 2.31 1.97
C LYS A 124 -1.16 2.00 1.05
N ILE A 125 -1.27 2.31 -0.25
CA ILE A 125 -0.15 2.11 -1.21
C ILE A 125 1.04 2.99 -0.81
N MET A 126 0.81 4.25 -0.42
CA MET A 126 1.90 5.11 0.04
C MET A 126 2.57 4.63 1.33
N SER A 127 1.89 3.82 2.15
CA SER A 127 2.40 3.29 3.42
C SER A 127 3.36 2.11 3.25
N ILE A 128 3.38 1.45 2.09
CA ILE A 128 4.30 0.33 1.85
C ILE A 128 5.74 0.85 1.75
N SER A 129 6.69 -0.02 2.13
CA SER A 129 8.11 0.32 2.05
C SER A 129 8.56 0.43 0.59
N ASP A 130 9.62 1.22 0.36
CA ASP A 130 10.16 1.42 -0.99
C ASP A 130 10.71 0.11 -1.59
N VAL A 131 11.16 -0.81 -0.74
CA VAL A 131 11.56 -2.17 -1.14
C VAL A 131 10.34 -2.99 -1.57
N LEU A 132 9.24 -2.93 -0.79
CA LEU A 132 8.04 -3.71 -1.07
C LEU A 132 7.28 -3.22 -2.33
N MET A 133 7.39 -1.94 -2.65
CA MET A 133 6.78 -1.34 -3.84
C MET A 133 7.08 -2.14 -5.12
N TRP A 134 8.28 -2.68 -5.28
CA TRP A 134 8.65 -3.46 -6.46
C TRP A 134 7.84 -4.75 -6.60
N ARG A 135 7.57 -5.44 -5.48
CA ARG A 135 6.68 -6.61 -5.48
C ARG A 135 5.27 -6.26 -5.93
N TYR A 136 4.79 -5.07 -5.56
CA TYR A 136 3.47 -4.59 -5.98
C TYR A 136 3.47 -4.25 -7.48
N PHE A 137 4.52 -3.61 -8.01
CA PHE A 137 4.66 -3.42 -9.46
C PHE A 137 4.66 -4.76 -10.20
N GLU A 138 5.54 -5.68 -9.82
CA GLU A 138 5.69 -6.98 -10.49
C GLU A 138 4.39 -7.80 -10.53
N LEU A 139 3.60 -7.76 -9.46
CA LEU A 139 2.41 -8.61 -9.32
C LEU A 139 1.11 -7.92 -9.74
N LEU A 140 1.02 -6.59 -9.70
CA LEU A 140 -0.24 -5.87 -9.87
C LEU A 140 -0.24 -4.89 -11.06
N SER A 141 0.91 -4.35 -11.44
CA SER A 141 1.00 -3.35 -12.51
C SER A 141 0.89 -4.02 -13.88
N PHE A 142 0.30 -3.30 -14.83
CA PHE A 142 0.29 -3.67 -16.25
C PHE A 142 1.44 -3.07 -17.04
N ARG A 143 2.33 -2.32 -16.38
CA ARG A 143 3.52 -1.77 -17.02
C ARG A 143 4.49 -2.88 -17.41
N PRO A 144 5.16 -2.76 -18.56
CA PRO A 144 6.22 -3.69 -18.92
C PRO A 144 7.35 -3.69 -17.88
N LEU A 145 7.96 -4.86 -17.64
CA LEU A 145 9.08 -4.98 -16.71
C LEU A 145 10.24 -4.03 -17.08
N ALA A 146 10.47 -3.76 -18.36
CA ALA A 146 11.48 -2.81 -18.81
C ALA A 146 11.24 -1.38 -18.29
N GLU A 147 9.98 -0.97 -18.17
CA GLU A 147 9.61 0.34 -17.61
C GLU A 147 9.84 0.38 -16.10
N ILE A 148 9.51 -0.72 -15.40
CA ILE A 148 9.74 -0.88 -13.97
C ILE A 148 11.25 -0.84 -13.65
N GLU A 149 12.09 -1.46 -14.47
CA GLU A 149 13.55 -1.34 -14.35
C GLU A 149 14.04 0.10 -14.58
N GLY A 150 13.41 0.84 -15.50
CA GLY A 150 13.67 2.28 -15.68
C GLY A 150 13.44 3.08 -14.40
N PHE A 151 12.35 2.83 -13.68
CA PHE A 151 12.07 3.50 -12.40
C PHE A 151 13.13 3.20 -11.32
N LYS A 152 13.73 2.00 -11.32
CA LYS A 152 14.83 1.67 -10.40
C LYS A 152 16.07 2.50 -10.72
N THR A 153 16.43 2.61 -12.00
CA THR A 153 17.53 3.46 -12.47
C THR A 153 17.29 4.94 -12.16
N ASP A 154 16.06 5.42 -12.29
CA ASP A 154 15.71 6.81 -11.94
C ASP A 154 15.97 7.10 -10.45
N ILE A 155 15.63 6.16 -9.56
CA ILE A 155 15.91 6.28 -8.12
C ILE A 155 17.41 6.29 -7.84
N GLU A 156 18.19 5.44 -8.52
CA GLU A 156 19.66 5.45 -8.43
C GLU A 156 20.25 6.79 -8.89
N ASN A 157 19.62 7.44 -9.86
CA ASN A 157 19.97 8.76 -10.37
C ASN A 157 19.42 9.93 -9.53
N GLY A 158 18.73 9.65 -8.42
CA GLY A 158 18.27 10.66 -7.45
C GLY A 158 16.78 10.99 -7.50
N ALA A 159 15.96 10.26 -8.26
CA ALA A 159 14.51 10.37 -8.18
C ALA A 159 14.01 9.92 -6.80
N ASN A 160 12.91 10.52 -6.33
CA ASN A 160 12.34 10.17 -5.04
C ASN A 160 11.46 8.91 -5.18
N PRO A 161 11.71 7.82 -4.41
CA PRO A 161 10.85 6.63 -4.42
C PRO A 161 9.36 6.94 -4.15
N ARG A 162 9.07 8.03 -3.44
CA ARG A 162 7.71 8.53 -3.24
C ARG A 162 6.99 8.77 -4.56
N ASP A 163 7.65 9.36 -5.54
CA ASP A 163 7.01 9.75 -6.80
C ASP A 163 6.68 8.51 -7.64
N ILE A 164 7.52 7.48 -7.57
CA ILE A 164 7.26 6.17 -8.16
C ILE A 164 6.09 5.46 -7.45
N LYS A 165 6.00 5.54 -6.11
CA LYS A 165 4.82 5.03 -5.36
C LYS A 165 3.53 5.75 -5.74
N ILE A 166 3.60 7.05 -5.98
CA ILE A 166 2.44 7.83 -6.46
C ILE A 166 1.97 7.30 -7.82
N THR A 167 2.90 6.99 -8.73
CA THR A 167 2.57 6.37 -10.02
C THR A 167 1.86 5.03 -9.86
N LEU A 168 2.36 4.15 -8.98
CA LEU A 168 1.69 2.89 -8.64
C LEU A 168 0.30 3.12 -8.06
N ALA A 169 0.16 4.05 -7.11
CA ALA A 169 -1.11 4.34 -6.46
C ALA A 169 -2.16 4.81 -7.47
N LYS A 170 -1.78 5.72 -8.37
CA LYS A 170 -2.66 6.20 -9.43
C LYS A 170 -3.09 5.10 -10.38
N GLU A 171 -2.17 4.24 -10.80
CA GLU A 171 -2.47 3.11 -11.69
C GLU A 171 -3.48 2.14 -11.06
N ILE A 172 -3.25 1.74 -9.81
CA ILE A 172 -4.13 0.80 -9.11
C ILE A 172 -5.52 1.41 -8.87
N ILE A 173 -5.60 2.68 -8.48
CA ILE A 173 -6.89 3.37 -8.27
C ILE A 173 -7.62 3.53 -9.60
N ALA A 174 -6.93 3.94 -10.67
CA ALA A 174 -7.56 4.11 -11.98
C ALA A 174 -8.17 2.79 -12.49
N ARG A 175 -7.55 1.66 -12.18
CA ARG A 175 -8.02 0.32 -12.56
C ARG A 175 -9.32 -0.09 -11.86
N PHE A 176 -9.49 0.23 -10.58
CA PHE A 176 -10.65 -0.21 -9.79
C PHE A 176 -11.71 0.88 -9.58
N HIS A 177 -11.37 2.13 -9.88
CA HIS A 177 -12.25 3.29 -9.90
C HIS A 177 -12.20 3.94 -11.28
N ASN A 178 -11.48 5.06 -11.43
CA ASN A 178 -11.25 5.78 -12.69
C ASN A 178 -10.05 6.74 -12.53
N GLU A 179 -9.62 7.35 -13.64
CA GLU A 179 -8.47 8.27 -13.65
C GLU A 179 -8.71 9.57 -12.85
N GLU A 180 -9.96 10.08 -12.84
CA GLU A 180 -10.32 11.30 -12.10
C GLU A 180 -10.17 11.08 -10.58
N ASP A 181 -10.67 9.95 -10.08
CA ASP A 181 -10.55 9.55 -8.67
C ASP A 181 -9.09 9.33 -8.27
N ALA A 182 -8.26 8.80 -9.17
CA ALA A 182 -6.83 8.64 -8.96
C ALA A 182 -6.11 9.99 -8.81
N GLU A 183 -6.41 10.95 -9.68
CA GLU A 183 -5.85 12.30 -9.57
C GLU A 183 -6.35 13.01 -8.32
N LYS A 184 -7.66 12.92 -8.04
CA LYS A 184 -8.25 13.53 -6.84
C LYS A 184 -7.62 12.98 -5.56
N ALA A 185 -7.44 11.67 -5.46
CA ALA A 185 -6.78 11.03 -4.32
C ALA A 185 -5.33 11.50 -4.15
N HIS A 186 -4.61 11.69 -5.28
CA HIS A 186 -3.27 12.25 -5.27
C HIS A 186 -3.25 13.70 -4.75
N GLN A 187 -4.14 14.56 -5.24
CA GLN A 187 -4.25 15.96 -4.80
C GLN A 187 -4.65 16.05 -3.32
N GLU A 188 -5.59 15.22 -2.87
CA GLU A 188 -5.97 15.12 -1.46
C GLU A 188 -4.79 14.68 -0.59
N PHE A 189 -3.99 13.72 -1.04
CA PHE A 189 -2.80 13.28 -0.33
C PHE A 189 -1.75 14.40 -0.23
N ILE A 190 -1.50 15.14 -1.31
CA ILE A 190 -0.61 16.31 -1.29
C ILE A 190 -1.15 17.35 -0.31
N SER A 191 -2.44 17.70 -0.41
CA SER A 191 -3.06 18.70 0.46
C SER A 191 -3.02 18.28 1.92
N ARG A 192 -3.30 17.01 2.26
CA ARG A 192 -3.17 16.49 3.63
C ARG A 192 -1.73 16.49 4.12
N PHE A 193 -0.74 16.28 3.26
CA PHE A 193 0.67 16.39 3.66
C PHE A 193 1.12 17.84 3.85
N GLN A 194 0.61 18.76 3.04
CA GLN A 194 0.86 20.20 3.16
C GLN A 194 0.12 20.80 4.38
N LYS A 195 -1.15 20.43 4.59
CA LYS A 195 -1.95 20.78 5.77
C LYS A 195 -1.45 20.08 7.01
N GLY A 196 -1.10 18.80 6.97
CA GLY A 196 -0.45 18.10 8.08
C GLY A 196 0.95 18.63 8.41
N ALA A 197 1.57 19.40 7.50
CA ALA A 197 2.72 20.21 7.84
C ALA A 197 2.30 21.50 8.57
N MET A 198 1.17 22.14 8.26
CA MET A 198 0.69 23.35 8.92
C MET A 198 -0.25 23.03 10.11
N PRO A 199 0.14 23.32 11.37
CA PRO A 199 -0.74 23.10 12.52
C PRO A 199 -2.10 23.81 12.37
N ASP A 200 -3.20 23.14 12.75
CA ASP A 200 -4.55 23.74 12.78
C ASP A 200 -4.63 24.89 13.82
N GLU A 201 -3.85 24.79 14.90
CA GLU A 201 -3.58 25.87 15.86
C GLU A 201 -2.10 26.26 15.78
N MET A 202 -1.82 27.52 15.48
CA MET A 202 -0.46 28.07 15.49
C MET A 202 -0.43 29.39 16.28
N PRO A 203 0.70 29.70 16.94
CA PRO A 203 0.86 30.98 17.63
C PRO A 203 0.63 32.16 16.66
N GLU A 204 -0.28 33.06 17.02
CA GLU A 204 -0.47 34.34 16.36
C GLU A 204 0.30 35.42 17.14
N LEU A 205 1.19 36.13 16.46
CA LEU A 205 2.08 37.12 17.07
C LEU A 205 2.00 38.42 16.29
N THR A 206 1.99 39.55 17.01
CA THR A 206 2.20 40.86 16.42
C THR A 206 3.58 41.36 16.83
N LEU A 207 4.41 41.72 15.85
CA LEU A 207 5.75 42.25 16.06
C LEU A 207 5.80 43.69 15.54
N GLU A 208 5.92 44.64 16.46
CA GLU A 208 5.97 46.06 16.14
C GLU A 208 7.26 46.44 15.40
N SER A 209 7.15 47.24 14.34
CA SER A 209 8.31 47.78 13.64
C SER A 209 8.00 49.07 12.88
N ASP A 210 8.79 50.12 13.07
CA ASP A 210 8.60 51.39 12.36
C ASP A 210 8.98 51.32 10.86
N ASN A 211 9.85 50.38 10.46
CA ASN A 211 10.44 50.32 9.11
C ASN A 211 10.47 48.90 8.52
N GLY A 212 9.66 47.99 9.06
CA GLY A 212 9.67 46.57 8.69
C GLY A 212 10.79 45.77 9.34
N LEU A 213 10.65 44.44 9.31
CA LEU A 213 11.56 43.50 9.99
C LEU A 213 12.35 42.67 9.00
N ALA A 214 13.68 42.67 9.15
CA ALA A 214 14.52 41.70 8.46
C ALA A 214 14.07 40.26 8.82
N ILE A 215 13.97 39.38 7.84
CA ILE A 215 13.43 38.02 7.99
C ILE A 215 14.12 37.24 9.12
N ALA A 216 15.43 37.41 9.30
CA ALA A 216 16.17 36.75 10.37
C ALA A 216 15.78 37.25 11.78
N ASN A 217 15.47 38.55 11.91
CA ASN A 217 14.99 39.14 13.16
C ASN A 217 13.55 38.72 13.43
N LEU A 218 12.70 38.71 12.40
CA LEU A 218 11.31 38.25 12.51
C LEU A 218 11.25 36.81 13.01
N LEU A 219 11.98 35.89 12.40
CA LEU A 219 11.98 34.47 12.79
C LEU A 219 12.47 34.26 14.23
N LYS A 220 13.44 35.05 14.69
CA LYS A 220 13.93 35.00 16.07
C LYS A 220 12.89 35.55 17.04
N ASN A 221 12.34 36.73 16.75
CA ASN A 221 11.35 37.40 17.60
C ASN A 221 10.03 36.61 17.69
N ALA A 222 9.68 35.90 16.62
CA ALA A 222 8.55 34.97 16.59
C ALA A 222 8.82 33.64 17.33
N GLY A 223 10.00 33.46 17.93
CA GLY A 223 10.38 32.24 18.64
C GLY A 223 10.60 31.01 17.74
N LEU A 224 10.66 31.19 16.42
CA LEU A 224 10.85 30.11 15.45
C LEU A 224 12.31 29.64 15.38
N VAL A 225 13.26 30.47 15.77
CA VAL A 225 14.68 30.14 15.90
C VAL A 225 15.27 30.77 17.16
N THR A 226 16.38 30.22 17.65
CA THR A 226 17.07 30.71 18.87
C THR A 226 17.92 31.95 18.61
N SER A 227 18.37 32.16 17.37
CA SER A 227 19.23 33.29 16.99
C SER A 227 19.08 33.68 15.53
N THR A 228 19.48 34.91 15.19
CA THR A 228 19.51 35.41 13.80
C THR A 228 20.47 34.60 12.94
N SER A 229 21.61 34.16 13.49
CA SER A 229 22.54 33.25 12.80
C SER A 229 21.91 31.90 12.46
N GLU A 230 21.07 31.35 13.34
CA GLU A 230 20.29 30.15 13.04
C GLU A 230 19.29 30.40 11.91
N ALA A 231 18.56 31.53 11.94
CA ALA A 231 17.65 31.91 10.84
C ALA A 231 18.38 31.96 9.50
N MET A 232 19.51 32.67 9.41
CA MET A 232 20.30 32.79 8.17
C MET A 232 20.75 31.42 7.65
N ARG A 233 21.16 30.51 8.54
CA ARG A 233 21.52 29.13 8.18
C ARG A 233 20.31 28.36 7.65
N MET A 234 19.15 28.46 8.31
CA MET A 234 17.93 27.77 7.91
C MET A 234 17.40 28.28 6.56
N ILE A 235 17.47 29.59 6.30
CA ILE A 235 17.12 30.20 5.01
C ILE A 235 18.04 29.65 3.91
N LYS A 236 19.36 29.64 4.14
CA LYS A 236 20.33 29.12 3.17
C LYS A 236 20.14 27.61 2.88
N GLN A 237 19.71 26.84 3.89
CA GLN A 237 19.35 25.43 3.75
C GLN A 237 17.98 25.22 3.10
N GLY A 238 17.23 26.29 2.83
CA GLY A 238 15.91 26.21 2.23
C GLY A 238 14.84 25.66 3.17
N ALA A 239 15.06 25.77 4.47
CA ALA A 239 14.17 25.25 5.50
C ALA A 239 13.12 26.28 5.97
N VAL A 240 13.15 27.51 5.44
CA VAL A 240 12.20 28.57 5.77
C VAL A 240 11.16 28.71 4.67
N LYS A 241 9.89 28.82 5.06
CA LYS A 241 8.77 29.12 4.17
C LYS A 241 7.91 30.25 4.70
N ILE A 242 7.34 31.05 3.81
CA ILE A 242 6.36 32.10 4.08
C ILE A 242 5.11 31.73 3.27
N ASP A 243 3.97 31.54 3.93
CA ASP A 243 2.71 31.09 3.32
C ASP A 243 2.85 29.83 2.46
N GLY A 244 3.75 28.92 2.87
CA GLY A 244 4.03 27.66 2.18
C GLY A 244 5.08 27.76 1.06
N GLU A 245 5.44 28.96 0.63
CA GLU A 245 6.47 29.22 -0.38
C GLU A 245 7.86 29.33 0.23
N LYS A 246 8.87 28.80 -0.46
CA LYS A 246 10.25 28.73 0.07
C LYS A 246 10.92 30.10 0.04
N CYS A 247 11.36 30.59 1.20
CA CYS A 247 12.13 31.83 1.30
C CYS A 247 13.63 31.53 1.15
N ASN A 248 14.23 32.02 0.06
CA ASN A 248 15.67 31.90 -0.18
C ASN A 248 16.44 33.22 0.02
N ASP A 249 15.72 34.34 0.16
CA ASP A 249 16.34 35.65 0.37
C ASP A 249 16.60 35.87 1.87
N ASN A 250 17.88 36.01 2.22
CA ASN A 250 18.32 36.25 3.59
C ASN A 250 18.40 37.74 3.96
N LYS A 251 18.15 38.63 3.00
CA LYS A 251 18.05 40.09 3.17
C LYS A 251 16.62 40.61 3.08
N LEU A 252 15.64 39.71 2.93
CA LEU A 252 14.22 40.07 2.88
C LEU A 252 13.84 40.92 4.10
N ILE A 253 13.22 42.07 3.84
CA ILE A 253 12.57 42.91 4.84
C ILE A 253 11.07 42.70 4.68
N VAL A 254 10.42 42.26 5.76
CA VAL A 254 8.97 42.11 5.82
C VAL A 254 8.38 43.45 6.22
N GLU A 255 7.58 44.02 5.33
CA GLU A 255 7.02 45.37 5.48
C GLU A 255 5.98 45.44 6.60
N VAL A 256 5.80 46.65 7.14
CA VAL A 256 4.77 46.97 8.13
C VAL A 256 3.38 46.75 7.51
N GLY A 257 2.47 46.16 8.28
CA GLY A 257 1.14 45.76 7.81
C GLY A 257 1.08 44.40 7.11
N PHE A 258 2.21 43.72 6.90
CA PHE A 258 2.21 42.37 6.35
C PHE A 258 1.85 41.33 7.42
N THR A 259 0.90 40.45 7.09
CA THR A 259 0.55 39.27 7.88
C THR A 259 0.80 38.02 7.04
N GLY A 260 1.56 37.05 7.58
CA GLY A 260 1.82 35.78 6.91
C GLY A 260 2.14 34.64 7.87
N VAL A 261 2.10 33.41 7.37
CA VAL A 261 2.50 32.20 8.12
C VAL A 261 3.97 31.90 7.86
N PHE A 262 4.77 31.98 8.90
CA PHE A 262 6.20 31.70 8.85
C PHE A 262 6.47 30.29 9.37
N GLN A 263 7.16 29.49 8.56
CA GLN A 263 7.51 28.10 8.86
C GLN A 263 9.03 27.92 8.86
N VAL A 264 9.56 27.22 9.87
CA VAL A 264 10.97 26.80 9.91
C VAL A 264 11.07 25.28 10.15
N GLY A 265 11.46 24.55 9.12
CA GLY A 265 11.48 23.08 9.13
C GLY A 265 10.07 22.48 9.18
N LYS A 266 9.93 21.26 9.72
CA LYS A 266 8.66 20.51 9.68
C LYS A 266 7.69 20.82 10.82
N ARG A 267 8.12 21.50 11.89
CA ARG A 267 7.36 21.57 13.17
C ARG A 267 7.25 22.97 13.79
N ARG A 268 7.94 23.99 13.25
CA ARG A 268 7.95 25.34 13.83
C ARG A 268 7.16 26.26 12.91
N PHE A 269 6.05 26.80 13.43
CA PHE A 269 5.09 27.63 12.71
C PHE A 269 4.63 28.77 13.60
N ALA A 270 4.45 29.95 13.03
CA ALA A 270 3.76 31.06 13.66
C ALA A 270 3.12 31.92 12.57
N ARG A 271 1.91 32.44 12.83
CA ARG A 271 1.34 33.52 12.04
C ARG A 271 1.82 34.84 12.65
N VAL A 272 2.49 35.65 11.85
CA VAL A 272 3.09 36.90 12.32
C VAL A 272 2.50 38.06 11.53
N THR A 273 2.01 39.06 12.25
CA THR A 273 1.69 40.38 11.73
C THR A 273 2.82 41.33 12.10
N VAL A 274 3.39 42.02 11.13
CA VAL A 274 4.31 43.13 11.39
C VAL A 274 3.45 44.38 11.64
N GLY A 275 3.36 44.78 12.90
CA GLY A 275 2.57 45.92 13.37
C GLY A 275 3.26 47.24 13.10
#